data_AF-A0A5I5A659-F1
#
_entry.id   AF-A0A5I5A659-F1
#
_cell.length_a   1.000
_cell.length_b   1.000
_cell.length_c   1.000
_cell.angle_alpha   90.00
_cell.angle_beta   90.00
_cell.angle_gamma   90.00
#
_symmetry.space_group_name_H-M   'P 1'
#
loop_
_entity.id
_entity.type
_entity.pdbx_description
1 polymer ?
#
loop_
_entity_poly.entity_id
_entity_poly.type
_entity_poly.pdbx_seq_one_letter_code
_entity_poly.pdbx_strand_id
1 'polypeptide(L)'
;MIITEMLAFDRASVRQFDKVGRLQIERSNLSKANVCGYFGHEIPGAEALGLDPQKLYQLYRDPDELRKAVSTFNNIPVLCRHKPDYPGAPAREYRVGTTHANSEFDGTYLVNGMSIWDNSAIAGIETDEQREISSSYAYVADMTPGTTPDGEPYDGVMRNIVGNHVALVGDGRAGPDCLVMDSLPQELKRMKLSKKEVAVLTALGTYLAPRLAQDAAPRDLLRLMAQHKRPAAIASAVKTAYSERLAQDMDIEPAELAQLMESAEAVPELAGDDDTGLTDEPKAFDTDSPMESVLALLSGKVPDDVLEKIKSALAPATDEDPEIKEADVKPDDVKVDKPAMDAAIRLATDQATKRAAENFRAVRVAETEVRPLIGDVVAMDCAEEVYRTALEQTGIDIQGIHPSAYRSMVKFAVEQKQTAKGPRVAMDQASASTFAADFPGAKLKRGY
;
A
#
# COMPACT_ATOMS: atom_id res chain seq x y z
N MET A 1 -1.38 26.56 -18.09
CA MET A 1 -2.09 25.89 -16.98
C MET A 1 -3.03 24.88 -17.61
N ILE A 2 -2.73 23.59 -17.46
CA ILE A 2 -3.68 22.53 -17.76
C ILE A 2 -4.14 22.04 -16.40
N ILE A 3 -5.42 22.23 -16.10
CA ILE A 3 -6.05 21.68 -14.89
C ILE A 3 -6.51 20.27 -15.29
N THR A 4 -5.73 19.27 -14.90
CA THR A 4 -6.16 17.87 -15.03
C THR A 4 -7.15 17.60 -13.89
N GLU A 5 -8.44 17.56 -14.20
CA GLU A 5 -9.45 17.12 -13.24
C GLU A 5 -9.31 15.61 -13.01
N MET A 6 -8.58 15.24 -11.96
CA MET A 6 -8.57 13.87 -11.45
C MET A 6 -9.76 13.66 -10.53
N LEU A 7 -10.84 13.09 -11.07
CA LEU A 7 -11.92 12.50 -10.30
C LEU A 7 -11.42 11.21 -9.62
N ALA A 8 -10.70 11.37 -8.51
CA ALA A 8 -10.36 10.27 -7.62
C ALA A 8 -11.60 9.82 -6.85
N PHE A 9 -11.96 8.53 -7.00
CA PHE A 9 -13.02 7.89 -6.23
C PHE A 9 -12.52 7.58 -4.82
N ASP A 10 -12.41 8.60 -3.96
CA ASP A 10 -11.87 8.44 -2.62
C ASP A 10 -12.84 7.69 -1.68
N ARG A 11 -12.72 6.37 -1.72
CA ARG A 11 -12.75 5.52 -0.52
C ARG A 11 -11.88 6.21 0.53
N ALA A 12 -12.50 6.92 1.48
CA ALA A 12 -11.86 7.88 2.37
C ALA A 12 -10.49 7.39 2.88
N SER A 13 -9.44 7.88 2.21
CA SER A 13 -8.07 7.49 2.48
C SER A 13 -7.57 8.35 3.63
N VAL A 14 -6.91 7.71 4.59
CA VAL A 14 -6.15 8.45 5.61
C VAL A 14 -4.81 8.93 5.05
N ARG A 15 -4.50 8.61 3.78
CA ARG A 15 -3.34 9.07 3.01
C ARG A 15 -3.74 10.23 2.11
N GLN A 16 -3.04 11.35 2.20
CA GLN A 16 -3.25 12.53 1.36
C GLN A 16 -1.90 13.16 1.00
N PHE A 17 -1.77 13.69 -0.22
CA PHE A 17 -0.60 14.48 -0.59
C PHE A 17 -0.79 15.95 -0.17
N ASP A 18 0.21 16.54 0.49
CA ASP A 18 0.21 17.97 0.71
C ASP A 18 0.55 18.77 -0.55
N LYS A 19 0.42 20.10 -0.47
CA LYS A 19 0.63 21.01 -1.62
C LYS A 19 2.07 21.02 -2.18
N VAL A 20 3.01 20.32 -1.54
CA VAL A 20 4.40 20.17 -2.01
C VAL A 20 4.78 18.70 -2.27
N GLY A 21 3.79 17.80 -2.36
CA GLY A 21 3.97 16.41 -2.78
C GLY A 21 4.44 15.45 -1.68
N ARG A 22 4.35 15.82 -0.40
CA ARG A 22 4.67 14.92 0.71
C ARG A 22 3.43 14.11 1.09
N LEU A 23 3.62 12.83 1.37
CA LEU A 23 2.55 11.95 1.83
C LEU A 23 2.25 12.22 3.31
N GLN A 24 1.00 12.56 3.60
CA GLN A 24 0.46 12.76 4.93
C GLN A 24 -0.45 11.57 5.27
N ILE A 25 -0.20 10.91 6.39
CA ILE A 25 -0.99 9.80 6.91
C ILE A 25 -1.61 10.26 8.23
N GLU A 26 -2.94 10.40 8.28
CA GLU A 26 -3.65 10.95 9.44
C GLU A 26 -3.57 10.05 10.69
N ARG A 27 -3.67 8.73 10.48
CA ARG A 27 -3.65 7.69 11.53
C ARG A 27 -3.05 6.41 10.95
N SER A 28 -2.14 5.77 11.67
CA SER A 28 -1.54 4.48 11.32
C SER A 28 -1.18 3.70 12.59
N ASN A 29 -1.22 2.36 12.52
CA ASN A 29 -0.95 1.46 13.64
C ASN A 29 0.57 1.26 13.79
N LEU A 30 1.18 1.91 14.80
CA LEU A 30 2.63 1.87 15.00
C LEU A 30 3.10 0.64 15.77
N SER A 31 2.28 0.16 16.70
CA SER A 31 2.59 -0.90 17.66
C SER A 31 1.27 -1.44 18.24
N LYS A 32 1.32 -2.62 18.87
CA LYS A 32 0.17 -3.23 19.55
C LYS A 32 0.64 -4.06 20.74
N ALA A 33 -0.28 -4.40 21.64
CA ALA A 33 0.00 -5.37 22.68
C ALA A 33 0.03 -6.79 22.08
N ASN A 34 1.16 -7.47 22.20
CA ASN A 34 1.36 -8.87 21.80
C ASN A 34 2.66 -9.41 22.41
N VAL A 35 2.92 -10.70 22.23
CA VAL A 35 4.25 -11.28 22.44
C VAL A 35 5.05 -11.26 21.13
N CYS A 36 6.34 -10.97 21.22
CA CYS A 36 7.27 -10.98 20.09
C CYS A 36 8.58 -11.66 20.51
N GLY A 37 9.15 -12.48 19.62
CA GLY A 37 10.47 -13.07 19.84
C GLY A 37 11.60 -12.06 19.64
N TYR A 38 12.60 -12.06 20.53
CA TYR A 38 13.84 -11.30 20.44
C TYR A 38 15.02 -12.19 20.79
N PHE A 39 16.13 -12.11 20.06
CA PHE A 39 17.36 -12.78 20.47
C PHE A 39 17.91 -12.12 21.73
N GLY A 40 18.57 -12.87 22.61
CA GLY A 40 19.17 -12.32 23.83
C GLY A 40 20.09 -11.12 23.54
N HIS A 41 20.83 -11.13 22.42
CA HIS A 41 21.67 -10.00 22.01
C HIS A 41 20.90 -8.72 21.58
N GLU A 42 19.59 -8.80 21.34
CA GLU A 42 18.73 -7.65 21.03
C GLU A 42 18.16 -6.99 22.30
N ILE A 43 18.22 -7.66 23.46
CA ILE A 43 17.52 -7.25 24.68
C ILE A 43 18.39 -6.25 25.49
N PRO A 44 17.87 -5.06 25.86
CA PRO A 44 18.58 -4.11 26.70
C PRO A 44 19.03 -4.72 28.02
N GLY A 45 20.33 -4.63 28.33
CA GLY A 45 20.90 -5.16 29.57
C GLY A 45 21.11 -6.68 29.60
N ALA A 46 21.03 -7.37 28.46
CA ALA A 46 21.15 -8.84 28.36
C ALA A 46 22.31 -9.47 29.15
N GLU A 47 23.50 -8.85 29.14
CA GLU A 47 24.66 -9.33 29.91
C GLU A 47 24.41 -9.30 31.42
N ALA A 48 23.84 -8.21 31.94
CA ALA A 48 23.49 -8.07 33.36
C ALA A 48 22.30 -8.96 33.78
N LEU A 49 21.44 -9.30 32.82
CA LEU A 49 20.32 -10.23 32.97
C LEU A 49 20.73 -11.71 32.78
N GLY A 50 21.98 -11.99 32.40
CA GLY A 50 22.48 -13.35 32.17
C GLY A 50 21.82 -14.07 30.99
N LEU A 51 21.38 -13.33 29.97
CA LEU A 51 20.68 -13.90 28.80
C LEU A 51 21.67 -14.52 27.80
N ASP A 52 21.30 -15.65 27.23
CA ASP A 52 22.04 -16.28 26.13
C ASP A 52 21.86 -15.43 24.86
N PRO A 53 22.95 -14.88 24.26
CA PRO A 53 22.87 -14.04 23.08
C PRO A 53 22.12 -14.66 21.89
N GLN A 54 22.17 -15.99 21.74
CA GLN A 54 21.60 -16.72 20.60
C GLN A 54 20.23 -17.34 20.90
N LYS A 55 19.80 -17.39 22.16
CA LYS A 55 18.44 -17.83 22.50
C LYS A 55 17.42 -16.78 22.06
N LEU A 56 16.32 -17.24 21.46
CA LEU A 56 15.11 -16.45 21.24
C LEU A 56 14.28 -16.43 22.55
N TYR A 57 13.93 -15.24 23.01
CA TYR A 57 13.07 -14.99 24.17
C TYR A 57 11.78 -14.30 23.72
N GLN A 58 10.66 -14.76 24.26
CA GLN A 58 9.34 -14.23 23.99
C GLN A 58 9.06 -13.04 24.92
N LEU A 59 9.12 -11.81 24.40
CA LEU A 59 8.86 -10.60 25.18
C LEU A 59 7.46 -10.05 24.92
N TYR A 60 6.72 -9.82 26.00
CA TYR A 60 5.39 -9.21 25.97
C TYR A 60 5.47 -7.68 25.98
N ARG A 61 4.77 -7.05 25.02
CA ARG A 61 4.43 -5.63 25.06
C ARG A 61 3.12 -5.45 25.80
N ASP A 62 3.23 -5.12 27.08
CA ASP A 62 2.11 -4.91 27.99
C ASP A 62 1.24 -3.69 27.54
N PRO A 63 -0.10 -3.83 27.42
CA PRO A 63 -1.01 -2.74 27.07
C PRO A 63 -0.86 -1.50 27.95
N ASP A 64 -0.60 -1.66 29.25
CA ASP A 64 -0.48 -0.51 30.16
C ASP A 64 0.88 0.17 30.05
N GLU A 65 1.93 -0.55 29.62
CA GLU A 65 3.21 0.05 29.27
C GLU A 65 3.11 0.83 27.96
N LEU A 66 2.39 0.31 26.95
CA LEU A 66 2.08 1.04 25.72
C LEU A 66 1.23 2.29 26.00
N ARG A 67 0.23 2.19 26.89
CA ARG A 67 -0.62 3.32 27.33
C ARG A 67 0.18 4.42 28.01
N LYS A 68 1.17 4.07 28.85
CA LYS A 68 2.11 5.05 29.45
C LYS A 68 3.01 5.68 28.39
N ALA A 69 3.42 4.91 27.38
CA ALA A 69 4.37 5.33 26.37
C ALA A 69 3.78 6.27 25.30
N VAL A 70 2.46 6.32 25.12
CA VAL A 70 1.74 7.06 24.06
C VAL A 70 2.43 8.36 23.64
N SER A 71 2.60 9.30 24.58
CA SER A 71 3.11 10.65 24.29
C SER A 71 4.54 10.68 23.75
N THR A 72 5.34 9.62 23.98
CA THR A 72 6.73 9.50 23.52
C THR A 72 6.86 9.17 22.03
N PHE A 73 5.77 8.78 21.37
CA PHE A 73 5.74 8.50 19.93
C PHE A 73 5.43 9.73 19.08
N ASN A 74 5.34 10.92 19.68
CA ASN A 74 5.10 12.16 18.97
C ASN A 74 6.39 12.80 18.46
N ASN A 75 6.39 13.25 17.21
CA ASN A 75 7.53 13.92 16.57
C ASN A 75 8.84 13.11 16.57
N ILE A 76 8.73 11.77 16.52
CA ILE A 76 9.88 10.87 16.38
C ILE A 76 10.15 10.58 14.89
N PRO A 77 11.40 10.35 14.47
CA PRO A 77 11.73 10.15 13.06
C PRO A 77 11.09 8.88 12.49
N VAL A 78 10.70 8.95 11.22
CA VAL A 78 10.32 7.79 10.41
C VAL A 78 11.49 7.43 9.49
N LEU A 79 11.88 6.16 9.47
CA LEU A 79 13.00 5.62 8.70
C LEU A 79 12.52 4.71 7.56
N CYS A 80 13.21 4.70 6.42
CA CYS A 80 12.97 3.71 5.34
C CYS A 80 13.68 2.37 5.56
N ARG A 81 14.48 2.25 6.63
CA ARG A 81 15.13 1.01 7.09
C ARG A 81 15.22 1.02 8.61
N HIS A 82 14.98 -0.13 9.24
CA HIS A 82 15.14 -0.27 10.69
C HIS A 82 16.64 -0.26 11.05
N LYS A 83 17.14 0.92 11.44
CA LYS A 83 18.52 1.16 11.90
C LYS A 83 18.48 1.96 13.19
N PRO A 84 19.36 1.70 14.18
CA PRO A 84 19.38 2.46 15.42
C PRO A 84 19.57 3.96 15.15
N ASP A 85 18.76 4.80 15.79
CA ASP A 85 18.79 6.26 15.59
C ASP A 85 18.96 6.98 16.94
N TYR A 86 20.12 7.62 17.14
CA TYR A 86 20.48 8.26 18.39
C TYR A 86 20.98 9.70 18.17
N PRO A 87 20.80 10.63 19.13
CA PRO A 87 21.32 12.00 19.00
C PRO A 87 22.82 12.10 18.70
N GLY A 88 23.63 11.18 19.25
CA GLY A 88 25.07 11.11 19.01
C GLY A 88 25.48 10.35 17.73
N ALA A 89 24.58 9.57 17.14
CA ALA A 89 24.79 8.79 15.93
C ALA A 89 23.48 8.74 15.10
N PRO A 90 23.04 9.88 14.53
CA PRO A 90 21.72 9.96 13.92
C PRO A 90 21.69 9.25 12.56
N ALA A 91 20.64 8.46 12.32
CA ALA A 91 20.41 7.67 11.11
C ALA A 91 19.97 8.53 9.90
N ARG A 92 20.66 9.66 9.67
CA ARG A 92 20.25 10.74 8.74
C ARG A 92 19.90 10.26 7.34
N GLU A 93 20.66 9.30 6.81
CA GLU A 93 20.46 8.74 5.46
C GLU A 93 19.19 7.88 5.31
N TYR A 94 18.60 7.42 6.42
CA TYR A 94 17.36 6.63 6.41
C TYR A 94 16.13 7.43 6.84
N ARG A 95 16.29 8.66 7.37
CA ARG A 95 15.17 9.50 7.82
C ARG A 95 14.38 10.03 6.64
N VAL A 96 13.18 9.49 6.46
CA VAL A 96 12.26 9.82 5.36
C VAL A 96 11.00 10.54 5.83
N GLY A 97 10.84 10.77 7.15
CA GLY A 97 9.65 11.41 7.68
C GLY A 97 9.68 11.66 9.19
N THR A 98 8.52 12.00 9.73
CA THR A 98 8.27 12.16 11.18
C THR A 98 6.87 11.66 11.52
N THR A 99 6.69 11.13 12.74
CA THR A 99 5.35 10.99 13.31
C THR A 99 4.78 12.36 13.65
N HIS A 100 3.45 12.44 13.74
CA HIS A 100 2.70 13.63 14.15
C HIS A 100 2.67 13.75 15.68
N ALA A 101 1.91 14.74 16.17
CA ALA A 101 1.70 15.03 17.58
C ALA A 101 0.32 14.57 18.10
N ASN A 102 -0.29 13.55 17.46
CA ASN A 102 -1.62 13.01 17.77
C ASN A 102 -1.59 11.52 18.15
N SER A 103 -0.52 11.06 18.83
CA SER A 103 -0.42 9.69 19.33
C SER A 103 -1.60 9.32 20.26
N GLU A 104 -2.16 8.13 20.09
CA GLU A 104 -3.21 7.58 20.96
C GLU A 104 -2.99 6.08 21.18
N PHE A 105 -3.52 5.51 22.28
CA PHE A 105 -3.65 4.07 22.44
C PHE A 105 -5.15 3.71 22.54
N ASP A 106 -5.70 3.10 21.49
CA ASP A 106 -7.14 2.81 21.36
C ASP A 106 -7.61 1.58 22.14
N GLY A 107 -6.73 1.02 22.98
CA GLY A 107 -6.95 -0.20 23.74
C GLY A 107 -6.38 -1.45 23.08
N THR A 108 -6.14 -1.42 21.76
CA THR A 108 -5.47 -2.51 21.03
C THR A 108 -4.16 -2.03 20.41
N TYR A 109 -4.22 -0.91 19.67
CA TYR A 109 -3.11 -0.35 18.92
C TYR A 109 -2.64 0.96 19.54
N LEU A 110 -1.33 1.14 19.52
CA LEU A 110 -0.71 2.45 19.60
C LEU A 110 -0.72 3.04 18.18
N VAL A 111 -1.44 4.14 18.00
CA VAL A 111 -1.61 4.81 16.74
C VAL A 111 -0.99 6.19 16.75
N ASN A 112 -0.55 6.68 15.59
CA ASN A 112 -0.19 8.09 15.38
C ASN A 112 -0.35 8.43 13.89
N GLY A 113 -0.46 9.71 13.56
CA GLY A 113 -0.23 10.18 12.20
C GLY A 113 1.27 10.21 11.86
N MET A 114 1.60 10.36 10.57
CA MET A 114 2.97 10.59 10.12
C MET A 114 3.03 11.32 8.77
N SER A 115 4.14 12.01 8.52
CA SER A 115 4.47 12.63 7.24
C SER A 115 5.67 11.94 6.63
N ILE A 116 5.58 11.49 5.38
CA ILE A 116 6.69 10.94 4.59
C ILE A 116 7.07 11.96 3.52
N TRP A 117 8.37 12.24 3.40
CA TRP A 117 8.93 13.33 2.58
C TRP A 117 9.78 12.82 1.42
N ASP A 118 10.24 11.57 1.46
CA ASP A 118 11.12 11.00 0.44
C ASP A 118 10.33 10.19 -0.60
N ASN A 119 10.55 10.48 -1.88
CA ASN A 119 9.81 9.87 -2.98
C ASN A 119 10.05 8.36 -3.14
N SER A 120 11.19 7.82 -2.66
CA SER A 120 11.43 6.36 -2.70
C SER A 120 10.68 5.63 -1.59
N ALA A 121 10.57 6.23 -0.41
CA ALA A 121 9.72 5.72 0.67
C ALA A 121 8.23 5.82 0.33
N ILE A 122 7.79 6.92 -0.29
CA ILE A 122 6.42 7.08 -0.80
C ILE A 122 6.11 5.98 -1.83
N ALA A 123 6.97 5.81 -2.83
CA ALA A 123 6.79 4.74 -3.82
C ALA A 123 6.76 3.34 -3.17
N GLY A 124 7.61 3.06 -2.17
CA GLY A 124 7.59 1.80 -1.42
C GLY A 124 6.30 1.56 -0.63
N ILE A 125 5.61 2.61 -0.19
CA ILE A 125 4.28 2.53 0.44
C ILE A 125 3.18 2.33 -0.61
N GLU A 126 3.31 2.93 -1.80
CA GLU A 126 2.33 2.80 -2.88
C GLU A 126 2.43 1.44 -3.61
N THR A 127 3.61 0.85 -3.68
CA THR A 127 3.86 -0.48 -4.27
C THR A 127 3.75 -1.64 -3.28
N ASP A 128 3.34 -1.38 -2.04
CA ASP A 128 3.27 -2.34 -0.92
C ASP A 128 4.63 -2.97 -0.49
N GLU A 129 5.78 -2.58 -1.07
CA GLU A 129 7.13 -3.09 -0.72
C GLU A 129 7.55 -2.69 0.72
N GLN A 130 7.06 -1.56 1.23
CA GLN A 130 7.39 -1.02 2.56
C GLN A 130 6.14 -0.56 3.33
N ARG A 131 5.05 -1.35 3.28
CA ARG A 131 3.77 -0.99 3.92
C ARG A 131 3.72 -1.23 5.43
N GLU A 132 4.50 -2.16 5.98
CA GLU A 132 4.43 -2.52 7.39
C GLU A 132 5.33 -1.65 8.26
N ILE A 133 5.02 -1.60 9.56
CA ILE A 133 5.65 -0.73 10.52
C ILE A 133 6.40 -1.52 11.58
N SER A 134 7.68 -1.18 11.73
CA SER A 134 8.54 -1.66 12.80
C SER A 134 8.93 -0.48 13.68
N SER A 135 8.21 -0.28 14.79
CA SER A 135 8.55 0.74 15.77
C SER A 135 9.70 0.27 16.67
N SER A 136 10.60 1.21 16.98
CA SER A 136 11.76 1.00 17.84
C SER A 136 11.62 1.82 19.12
N TYR A 137 11.99 1.24 20.25
CA TYR A 137 11.79 1.83 21.58
C TYR A 137 12.94 1.49 22.52
N ALA A 138 13.22 2.39 23.46
CA ALA A 138 13.92 2.04 24.69
C ALA A 138 12.92 1.40 25.67
N TYR A 139 13.37 0.41 26.43
CA TYR A 139 12.61 -0.24 27.49
C TYR A 139 13.56 -0.89 28.51
N VAL A 140 13.02 -1.25 29.68
CA VAL A 140 13.66 -2.10 30.68
C VAL A 140 13.06 -3.50 30.56
N ALA A 141 13.89 -4.51 30.37
CA ALA A 141 13.44 -5.90 30.29
C ALA A 141 13.22 -6.48 31.70
N ASP A 142 11.99 -6.88 31.98
CA ASP A 142 11.60 -7.64 33.18
C ASP A 142 11.45 -9.11 32.77
N MET A 143 12.49 -9.92 33.01
CA MET A 143 12.54 -11.33 32.58
C MET A 143 11.78 -12.27 33.53
N THR A 144 10.70 -11.79 34.13
CA THR A 144 9.74 -12.59 34.88
C THR A 144 8.78 -13.26 33.89
N PRO A 145 8.80 -14.60 33.76
CA PRO A 145 7.93 -15.29 32.81
C PRO A 145 6.47 -15.28 33.27
N GLY A 146 5.56 -15.38 32.32
CA GLY A 146 4.13 -15.33 32.59
C GLY A 146 3.26 -15.68 31.39
N THR A 147 2.02 -15.23 31.43
CA THR A 147 1.02 -15.48 30.39
C THR A 147 0.21 -14.21 30.16
N THR A 148 -0.11 -13.89 28.90
CA THR A 148 -0.97 -12.76 28.56
C THR A 148 -2.42 -13.03 29.01
N PRO A 149 -3.29 -12.00 29.09
CA PRO A 149 -4.72 -12.20 29.35
C PRO A 149 -5.40 -13.17 28.35
N ASP A 150 -4.86 -13.27 27.14
CA ASP A 150 -5.37 -14.13 26.05
C ASP A 150 -4.76 -15.55 26.06
N GLY A 151 -3.89 -15.88 27.03
CA GLY A 151 -3.32 -17.22 27.21
C GLY A 151 -1.96 -17.47 26.53
N GLU A 152 -1.33 -16.46 25.94
CA GLU A 152 -0.03 -16.61 25.27
C GLU A 152 1.13 -16.54 26.28
N PRO A 153 2.07 -17.51 26.31
CA PRO A 153 3.20 -17.48 27.25
C PRO A 153 4.30 -16.50 26.82
N TYR A 154 4.97 -15.89 27.79
CA TYR A 154 6.13 -15.03 27.58
C TYR A 154 7.27 -15.33 28.58
N ASP A 155 8.52 -15.12 28.15
CA ASP A 155 9.73 -15.18 28.97
C ASP A 155 9.96 -13.89 29.78
N GLY A 156 9.44 -12.75 29.32
CA GLY A 156 9.57 -11.47 30.00
C GLY A 156 8.66 -10.37 29.45
N VAL A 157 8.66 -9.19 30.09
CA VAL A 157 7.81 -8.04 29.77
C VAL A 157 8.66 -6.79 29.51
N MET A 158 8.28 -6.01 28.49
CA MET A 158 8.87 -4.69 28.23
C MET A 158 8.27 -3.64 29.16
N ARG A 159 9.06 -3.11 30.10
CA ARG A 159 8.65 -2.05 31.04
C ARG A 159 9.24 -0.70 30.66
N ASN A 160 8.58 0.39 31.03
CA ASN A 160 9.01 1.77 30.79
C ASN A 160 9.32 2.03 29.30
N ILE A 161 8.40 1.66 28.42
CA ILE A 161 8.55 1.84 26.96
C ILE A 161 8.63 3.32 26.61
N VAL A 162 9.62 3.70 25.80
CA VAL A 162 9.80 5.06 25.25
C VAL A 162 10.12 4.95 23.76
N GLY A 163 9.26 5.53 22.91
CA GLY A 163 9.45 5.56 21.46
C GLY A 163 10.75 6.24 21.06
N ASN A 164 11.50 5.62 20.13
CA ASN A 164 12.76 6.15 19.61
C ASN A 164 12.64 6.55 18.13
N HIS A 165 12.15 5.64 17.29
CA HIS A 165 11.85 5.89 15.88
C HIS A 165 10.81 4.90 15.36
N VAL A 166 10.26 5.17 14.18
CA VAL A 166 9.37 4.26 13.44
C VAL A 166 10.08 3.87 12.14
N ALA A 167 10.06 2.62 11.72
CA ALA A 167 10.64 2.20 10.45
C ALA A 167 9.59 1.58 9.51
N LEU A 168 9.62 1.98 8.25
CA LEU A 168 8.90 1.36 7.14
C LEU A 168 9.64 0.08 6.73
N VAL A 169 8.93 -1.04 6.66
CA VAL A 169 9.47 -2.38 6.38
C VAL A 169 8.50 -3.20 5.53
N GLY A 170 8.98 -4.28 4.92
CA GLY A 170 8.10 -5.26 4.26
C GLY A 170 7.30 -6.05 5.29
N ASP A 171 7.98 -6.66 6.26
CA ASP A 171 7.40 -7.44 7.36
C ASP A 171 7.74 -6.81 8.73
N GLY A 172 6.72 -6.43 9.50
CA GLY A 172 6.85 -5.85 10.83
C GLY A 172 6.76 -6.89 11.94
N ARG A 173 7.68 -6.83 12.94
CA ARG A 173 7.65 -7.74 14.11
C ARG A 173 6.33 -7.67 14.91
N ALA A 174 5.59 -6.57 14.78
CA ALA A 174 4.28 -6.41 15.41
C ALA A 174 3.12 -7.12 14.66
N GLY A 175 3.37 -7.63 13.47
CA GLY A 175 2.39 -8.27 12.60
C GLY A 175 1.82 -7.34 11.52
N PRO A 176 1.14 -7.91 10.50
CA PRO A 176 0.70 -7.22 9.30
C PRO A 176 -0.46 -6.24 9.52
N ASP A 177 -0.97 -6.14 10.74
CA ASP A 177 -1.97 -5.16 11.19
C ASP A 177 -1.33 -3.85 11.71
N CYS A 178 -0.01 -3.83 11.91
CA CYS A 178 0.77 -2.63 12.18
C CYS A 178 1.36 -2.11 10.86
N LEU A 179 0.56 -1.35 10.10
CA LEU A 179 0.89 -0.90 8.75
C LEU A 179 0.55 0.57 8.49
N VAL A 180 1.13 1.13 7.44
CA VAL A 180 0.79 2.46 6.88
C VAL A 180 -0.63 2.40 6.32
N MET A 181 -1.61 2.78 7.14
CA MET A 181 -3.01 2.61 6.80
C MET A 181 -3.37 3.40 5.52
N ASP A 182 -4.08 2.72 4.63
CA ASP A 182 -4.65 3.33 3.42
C ASP A 182 -6.02 3.95 3.70
N SER A 183 -6.94 3.19 4.30
CA SER A 183 -8.31 3.61 4.58
C SER A 183 -8.56 3.89 6.06
N LEU A 184 -9.60 4.67 6.37
CA LEU A 184 -10.08 4.86 7.75
C LEU A 184 -10.31 3.52 8.53
N PRO A 185 -10.34 3.57 9.88
CA PRO A 185 -10.21 2.40 10.75
C PRO A 185 -11.15 1.22 10.47
N GLN A 186 -10.64 0.02 10.78
CA GLN A 186 -11.29 -1.28 10.62
C GLN A 186 -12.65 -1.42 11.35
N GLU A 187 -13.01 -0.49 12.24
CA GLU A 187 -14.30 -0.46 12.94
C GLU A 187 -15.49 -0.34 11.97
N LEU A 188 -15.31 0.39 10.85
CA LEU A 188 -16.30 0.42 9.75
C LEU A 188 -16.32 -0.87 8.90
N LYS A 189 -15.25 -1.67 8.92
CA LYS A 189 -15.16 -2.96 8.20
C LYS A 189 -15.77 -4.15 8.96
N ARG A 190 -16.10 -4.01 10.26
CA ARG A 190 -16.64 -5.11 11.09
C ARG A 190 -18.17 -5.09 11.29
N MET A 191 -18.90 -4.27 10.55
CA MET A 191 -20.33 -4.53 10.34
C MET A 191 -20.50 -5.70 9.36
N LYS A 192 -20.53 -6.93 9.90
CA LYS A 192 -21.22 -8.04 9.25
C LYS A 192 -22.71 -7.69 9.23
N LEU A 193 -23.14 -6.94 8.21
CA LEU A 193 -24.56 -6.62 8.02
C LEU A 193 -25.34 -7.94 7.95
N SER A 194 -26.28 -8.10 8.87
CA SER A 194 -27.24 -9.19 8.83
C SER A 194 -28.05 -9.13 7.52
N LYS A 195 -28.62 -10.25 7.09
CA LYS A 195 -29.49 -10.30 5.90
C LYS A 195 -30.64 -9.26 5.98
N LYS A 196 -31.11 -8.95 7.19
CA LYS A 196 -32.11 -7.90 7.48
C LYS A 196 -31.55 -6.50 7.26
N GLU A 197 -30.37 -6.18 7.77
CA GLU A 197 -29.73 -4.87 7.54
C GLU A 197 -29.36 -4.66 6.06
N VAL A 198 -28.95 -5.71 5.34
CA VAL A 198 -28.76 -5.65 3.88
C VAL A 198 -30.07 -5.37 3.15
N ALA A 199 -31.16 -6.04 3.53
CA ALA A 199 -32.49 -5.80 2.95
C ALA A 199 -32.99 -4.37 3.20
N VAL A 200 -32.84 -3.86 4.43
CA VAL A 200 -33.17 -2.48 4.81
C VAL A 200 -32.32 -1.46 4.04
N LEU A 201 -31.01 -1.66 3.95
CA LEU A 201 -30.11 -0.78 3.20
C LEU A 201 -30.46 -0.75 1.70
N THR A 202 -30.81 -1.91 1.14
CA THR A 202 -31.25 -2.04 -0.25
C THR A 202 -32.57 -1.31 -0.47
N ALA A 203 -33.53 -1.47 0.43
CA ALA A 203 -34.84 -0.81 0.37
C ALA A 203 -34.71 0.73 0.46
N LEU A 204 -33.88 1.24 1.37
CA LEU A 204 -33.56 2.67 1.46
C LEU A 204 -32.89 3.19 0.17
N GLY A 205 -31.95 2.42 -0.39
CA GLY A 205 -31.27 2.75 -1.64
C GLY A 205 -32.24 2.83 -2.82
N THR A 206 -33.13 1.84 -2.99
CA THR A 206 -34.11 1.83 -4.09
C THR A 206 -35.18 2.91 -3.96
N TYR A 207 -35.57 3.28 -2.73
CA TYR A 207 -36.52 4.36 -2.50
C TYR A 207 -35.95 5.75 -2.87
N LEU A 208 -34.67 5.98 -2.55
CA LEU A 208 -33.99 7.25 -2.75
C LEU A 208 -33.41 7.42 -4.16
N ALA A 209 -32.97 6.35 -4.82
CA ALA A 209 -32.37 6.43 -6.15
C ALA A 209 -33.16 7.23 -7.21
N PRO A 210 -34.51 7.13 -7.32
CA PRO A 210 -35.28 7.97 -8.24
C PRO A 210 -35.64 9.35 -7.68
N ARG A 211 -35.45 9.59 -6.37
CA ARG A 211 -35.85 10.83 -5.67
C ARG A 211 -34.71 11.82 -5.47
N LEU A 212 -33.46 11.38 -5.56
CA LEU A 212 -32.28 12.25 -5.44
C LEU A 212 -31.98 13.00 -6.74
N ALA A 213 -31.35 14.16 -6.62
CA ALA A 213 -30.78 14.87 -7.77
C ALA A 213 -29.69 14.03 -8.48
N GLN A 214 -29.42 14.30 -9.76
CA GLN A 214 -28.51 13.47 -10.59
C GLN A 214 -27.06 13.42 -10.07
N ASP A 215 -26.65 14.42 -9.29
CA ASP A 215 -25.35 14.53 -8.62
C ASP A 215 -25.36 14.05 -7.15
N ALA A 216 -26.54 13.77 -6.59
CA ALA A 216 -26.71 13.34 -5.21
C ALA A 216 -26.78 11.81 -5.09
N ALA A 217 -25.92 11.24 -4.22
CA ALA A 217 -25.87 9.80 -3.96
C ALA A 217 -26.18 9.50 -2.47
N PRO A 218 -26.85 8.37 -2.14
CA PRO A 218 -27.25 8.02 -0.78
C PRO A 218 -26.09 7.45 0.07
N ARG A 219 -24.98 8.20 0.16
CA ARG A 219 -23.70 7.72 0.72
C ARG A 219 -23.70 7.54 2.25
N ASP A 220 -24.56 8.26 2.96
CA ASP A 220 -24.60 8.26 4.44
C ASP A 220 -25.57 7.23 5.05
N LEU A 221 -26.28 6.41 4.25
CA LEU A 221 -27.32 5.50 4.74
C LEU A 221 -26.83 4.53 5.84
N LEU A 222 -25.65 3.94 5.63
CA LEU A 222 -25.05 2.99 6.58
C LEU A 222 -24.78 3.65 7.94
N ARG A 223 -24.38 4.93 7.94
CA ARG A 223 -24.15 5.73 9.15
C ARG A 223 -25.47 6.06 9.87
N LEU A 224 -26.52 6.41 9.12
CA LEU A 224 -27.85 6.69 9.69
C LEU A 224 -28.46 5.43 10.33
N MET A 225 -28.29 4.26 9.70
CA MET A 225 -28.68 2.96 10.27
C MET A 225 -27.88 2.61 11.53
N ALA A 226 -26.58 2.93 11.58
CA ALA A 226 -25.76 2.73 12.78
C ALA A 226 -26.19 3.63 13.96
N GLN A 227 -26.68 4.85 13.68
CA GLN A 227 -27.07 5.83 14.69
C GLN A 227 -28.49 5.65 15.24
N HIS A 228 -29.39 5.00 14.49
CA HIS A 228 -30.81 4.88 14.86
C HIS A 228 -31.28 3.42 14.79
N LYS A 229 -31.83 2.90 15.89
CA LYS A 229 -32.22 1.48 16.03
C LYS A 229 -33.70 1.17 15.73
N ARG A 230 -34.45 2.09 15.12
CA ARG A 230 -35.89 1.93 14.84
C ARG A 230 -36.20 2.43 13.41
N PRO A 231 -36.98 1.70 12.59
CA PRO A 231 -37.35 2.12 11.24
C PRO A 231 -37.86 3.56 11.15
N ALA A 232 -38.82 3.95 11.99
CA ALA A 232 -39.34 5.32 12.04
C ALA A 232 -38.30 6.41 12.35
N ALA A 233 -37.26 6.09 13.14
CA ALA A 233 -36.20 7.03 13.50
C ALA A 233 -35.13 7.13 12.39
N ILE A 234 -34.83 6.02 11.71
CA ILE A 234 -33.99 6.02 10.51
C ILE A 234 -34.69 6.79 9.39
N ALA A 235 -35.99 6.56 9.17
CA ALA A 235 -36.77 7.25 8.15
C ALA A 235 -36.85 8.77 8.35
N SER A 236 -37.02 9.24 9.60
CA SER A 236 -36.97 10.68 9.89
C SER A 236 -35.57 11.26 9.69
N ALA A 237 -34.52 10.55 10.09
CA ALA A 237 -33.14 10.98 9.89
C ALA A 237 -32.76 11.03 8.39
N VAL A 238 -33.24 10.07 7.59
CA VAL A 238 -33.11 10.07 6.13
C VAL A 238 -33.85 11.27 5.51
N LYS A 239 -35.08 11.57 5.93
CA LYS A 239 -35.78 12.80 5.46
C LYS A 239 -34.96 14.05 5.76
N THR A 240 -34.44 14.20 6.99
CA THR A 240 -33.62 15.35 7.39
C THR A 240 -32.28 15.44 6.63
N ALA A 241 -31.63 14.31 6.33
CA ALA A 241 -30.32 14.29 5.67
C ALA A 241 -30.39 14.50 4.15
N TYR A 242 -31.52 14.19 3.51
CA TYR A 242 -31.66 14.21 2.06
C TYR A 242 -32.72 15.18 1.51
N SER A 243 -33.52 15.86 2.35
CA SER A 243 -34.54 16.83 1.89
C SER A 243 -33.99 17.97 1.03
N GLU A 244 -32.74 18.40 1.27
CA GLU A 244 -32.06 19.44 0.48
C GLU A 244 -31.41 18.91 -0.81
N ARG A 245 -31.47 17.59 -1.07
CA ARG A 245 -30.79 16.89 -2.17
C ARG A 245 -31.77 16.13 -3.08
N LEU A 246 -33.06 16.43 -2.97
CA LEU A 246 -34.10 15.82 -3.80
C LEU A 246 -34.12 16.44 -5.19
N ALA A 247 -34.54 15.64 -6.18
CA ALA A 247 -34.93 16.14 -7.49
C ALA A 247 -36.16 17.07 -7.35
N GLN A 248 -36.32 17.99 -8.31
CA GLN A 248 -37.49 18.90 -8.32
C GLN A 248 -38.80 18.10 -8.28
N ASP A 249 -39.75 18.59 -7.47
CA ASP A 249 -41.07 18.01 -7.24
C ASP A 249 -41.10 16.61 -6.59
N MET A 250 -40.02 16.16 -5.94
CA MET A 250 -39.97 14.91 -5.18
C MET A 250 -39.87 15.15 -3.67
N ASP A 251 -40.62 14.35 -2.89
CA ASP A 251 -40.63 14.34 -1.43
C ASP A 251 -40.24 12.97 -0.86
N ILE A 252 -39.72 12.97 0.37
CA ILE A 252 -39.54 11.75 1.21
C ILE A 252 -40.67 11.71 2.22
N GLU A 253 -41.46 10.64 2.23
CA GLU A 253 -42.48 10.41 3.27
C GLU A 253 -42.00 9.43 4.34
N PRO A 254 -41.76 9.86 5.60
CA PRO A 254 -41.15 8.99 6.62
C PRO A 254 -42.01 7.79 6.99
N ALA A 255 -43.34 7.91 6.86
CA ALA A 255 -44.27 6.82 7.15
C ALA A 255 -44.18 5.70 6.09
N GLU A 256 -44.15 6.08 4.80
CA GLU A 256 -43.94 5.16 3.67
C GLU A 256 -42.57 4.48 3.80
N LEU A 257 -41.53 5.26 4.09
CA LEU A 257 -40.16 4.77 4.23
C LEU A 257 -39.99 3.82 5.43
N ALA A 258 -40.61 4.12 6.57
CA ALA A 258 -40.60 3.23 7.74
C ALA A 258 -41.34 1.91 7.46
N GLN A 259 -42.49 1.96 6.80
CA GLN A 259 -43.25 0.76 6.41
C GLN A 259 -42.47 -0.11 5.41
N LEU A 260 -41.80 0.53 4.44
CA LEU A 260 -40.92 -0.13 3.48
C LEU A 260 -39.76 -0.86 4.21
N MET A 261 -39.13 -0.22 5.19
CA MET A 261 -38.11 -0.86 6.02
C MET A 261 -38.65 -2.03 6.86
N GLU A 262 -39.80 -1.87 7.52
CA GLU A 262 -40.44 -2.94 8.30
C GLU A 262 -40.78 -4.16 7.45
N SER A 263 -41.21 -3.95 6.20
CA SER A 263 -41.44 -5.04 5.25
C SER A 263 -40.14 -5.70 4.76
N ALA A 264 -39.02 -4.97 4.67
CA ALA A 264 -37.70 -5.52 4.35
C ALA A 264 -37.08 -6.31 5.53
N GLU A 265 -37.39 -5.95 6.78
CA GLU A 265 -37.00 -6.72 7.97
C GLU A 265 -37.78 -8.05 8.12
N ALA A 266 -38.97 -8.13 7.52
CA ALA A 266 -39.90 -9.26 7.62
C ALA A 266 -39.63 -10.42 6.62
N VAL A 267 -38.55 -10.36 5.83
CA VAL A 267 -38.17 -11.45 4.91
C VAL A 267 -37.84 -12.73 5.69
N PRO A 268 -38.50 -13.88 5.41
CA PRO A 268 -38.32 -15.10 6.20
C PRO A 268 -36.92 -15.71 6.12
N GLU A 269 -36.50 -16.34 7.22
CA GLU A 269 -35.31 -17.18 7.26
C GLU A 269 -35.56 -18.50 6.51
N LEU A 270 -34.80 -18.73 5.42
CA LEU A 270 -34.57 -20.07 4.91
C LEU A 270 -33.51 -20.73 5.81
N ALA A 271 -33.92 -21.79 6.51
CA ALA A 271 -33.05 -22.55 7.39
C ALA A 271 -31.93 -23.26 6.63
N GLY A 272 -30.75 -23.37 7.26
CA GLY A 272 -29.54 -23.96 6.67
C GLY A 272 -28.32 -23.56 7.49
N ASP A 273 -28.01 -24.41 8.46
CA ASP A 273 -27.03 -24.28 9.55
C ASP A 273 -25.67 -23.64 9.19
N ASP A 274 -25.19 -22.84 10.15
CA ASP A 274 -23.95 -23.05 10.90
C ASP A 274 -23.08 -24.27 10.47
N ASP A 275 -21.77 -24.01 10.35
CA ASP A 275 -20.67 -24.94 10.04
C ASP A 275 -20.21 -24.99 8.57
N THR A 276 -18.90 -24.82 8.39
CA THR A 276 -18.19 -25.03 7.11
C THR A 276 -16.96 -25.91 7.33
N GLY A 277 -17.14 -27.00 8.09
CA GLY A 277 -16.40 -28.24 7.88
C GLY A 277 -16.86 -28.90 6.56
N LEU A 278 -15.89 -29.35 5.74
CA LEU A 278 -16.16 -30.06 4.49
C LEU A 278 -16.83 -31.43 4.73
N THR A 279 -17.74 -31.83 3.83
CA THR A 279 -17.80 -33.21 3.32
C THR A 279 -18.13 -33.27 1.82
N ASP A 280 -17.13 -33.66 1.05
CA ASP A 280 -17.13 -34.51 -0.17
C ASP A 280 -18.38 -34.63 -1.06
N GLU A 281 -18.25 -34.15 -2.30
CA GLU A 281 -18.21 -34.97 -3.54
C GLU A 281 -17.82 -34.06 -4.73
N PRO A 282 -16.66 -34.28 -5.41
CA PRO A 282 -16.14 -33.34 -6.41
C PRO A 282 -16.68 -33.59 -7.82
N LYS A 283 -17.22 -32.55 -8.46
CA LYS A 283 -17.21 -32.47 -9.94
C LYS A 283 -15.95 -31.73 -10.35
N ALA A 284 -15.01 -32.46 -10.94
CA ALA A 284 -13.69 -31.95 -11.29
C ALA A 284 -13.77 -30.76 -12.26
N PHE A 285 -12.96 -29.74 -11.97
CA PHE A 285 -12.64 -28.67 -12.92
C PHE A 285 -11.46 -29.19 -13.75
N ASP A 286 -11.72 -29.49 -15.03
CA ASP A 286 -10.70 -30.06 -15.91
C ASP A 286 -9.68 -28.99 -16.32
N THR A 287 -8.40 -29.24 -16.01
CA THR A 287 -7.30 -28.29 -16.22
C THR A 287 -6.84 -28.22 -17.67
N ASP A 288 -7.17 -29.24 -18.48
CA ASP A 288 -6.57 -29.40 -19.80
C ASP A 288 -7.41 -28.71 -20.90
N SER A 289 -8.70 -28.46 -20.61
CA SER A 289 -9.64 -27.70 -21.47
C SER A 289 -10.44 -26.64 -20.68
N PRO A 290 -9.79 -25.61 -20.10
CA PRO A 290 -10.46 -24.62 -19.25
C PRO A 290 -11.54 -23.81 -19.99
N MET A 291 -11.42 -23.67 -21.31
CA MET A 291 -12.37 -22.91 -22.14
C MET A 291 -13.73 -23.62 -22.29
N GLU A 292 -13.76 -24.95 -22.37
CA GLU A 292 -15.02 -25.72 -22.39
C GLU A 292 -15.70 -25.72 -21.02
N SER A 293 -14.93 -25.86 -19.93
CA SER A 293 -15.44 -25.75 -18.56
C SER A 293 -16.11 -24.40 -18.27
N VAL A 294 -15.57 -23.29 -18.81
CA VAL A 294 -16.17 -21.95 -18.70
C VAL A 294 -17.42 -21.80 -19.57
N LEU A 295 -17.41 -22.31 -20.81
CA LEU A 295 -18.59 -22.31 -21.70
C LEU A 295 -19.76 -23.12 -21.12
N ALA A 296 -19.48 -24.28 -20.52
CA ALA A 296 -20.48 -25.12 -19.84
C ALA A 296 -21.08 -24.46 -18.58
N LEU A 297 -20.34 -23.56 -17.93
CA LEU A 297 -20.80 -22.84 -16.74
C LEU A 297 -21.62 -21.57 -17.07
N LEU A 298 -21.50 -21.08 -18.31
CA LEU A 298 -22.24 -19.95 -18.88
C LEU A 298 -23.52 -20.36 -19.62
N SER A 299 -23.57 -21.56 -20.20
CA SER A 299 -24.78 -22.07 -20.86
C SER A 299 -25.96 -22.13 -19.88
N GLY A 300 -27.08 -21.48 -20.23
CA GLY A 300 -28.26 -21.35 -19.38
C GLY A 300 -28.29 -20.14 -18.44
N LYS A 301 -27.25 -19.29 -18.42
CA LYS A 301 -27.22 -18.01 -17.66
C LYS A 301 -27.15 -16.77 -18.56
N VAL A 302 -26.86 -16.93 -19.84
CA VAL A 302 -26.71 -15.85 -20.83
C VAL A 302 -27.41 -16.31 -22.12
N PRO A 303 -28.12 -15.43 -22.86
CA PRO A 303 -28.74 -15.80 -24.14
C PRO A 303 -27.69 -16.18 -25.21
N ASP A 304 -28.10 -17.09 -26.11
CA ASP A 304 -27.21 -17.81 -27.02
C ASP A 304 -26.46 -16.89 -28.02
N ASP A 305 -27.02 -15.72 -28.35
CA ASP A 305 -26.42 -14.74 -29.27
C ASP A 305 -25.18 -14.04 -28.71
N VAL A 306 -25.07 -13.98 -27.38
CA VAL A 306 -23.89 -13.46 -26.67
C VAL A 306 -22.82 -14.55 -26.54
N LEU A 307 -23.25 -15.82 -26.35
CA LEU A 307 -22.35 -16.97 -26.24
C LEU A 307 -21.54 -17.18 -27.54
N GLU A 308 -22.17 -17.03 -28.70
CA GLU A 308 -21.49 -17.10 -30.01
C GLU A 308 -20.47 -15.96 -30.23
N LYS A 309 -20.77 -14.75 -29.75
CA LYS A 309 -19.81 -13.63 -29.81
C LYS A 309 -18.58 -13.87 -28.94
N ILE A 310 -18.76 -14.48 -27.77
CA ILE A 310 -17.65 -14.84 -26.87
C ILE A 310 -16.75 -15.90 -27.51
N LYS A 311 -17.32 -16.93 -28.16
CA LYS A 311 -16.54 -17.93 -28.92
C LYS A 311 -15.71 -17.30 -30.05
N SER A 312 -16.31 -16.38 -30.81
CA SER A 312 -15.65 -15.67 -31.91
C SER A 312 -14.46 -14.80 -31.45
N ALA A 313 -14.53 -14.25 -30.23
CA ALA A 313 -13.51 -13.35 -29.69
C ALA A 313 -12.29 -14.06 -29.06
N LEU A 314 -12.34 -15.38 -28.84
CA LEU A 314 -11.32 -16.12 -28.07
C LEU A 314 -10.46 -17.09 -28.88
N ALA A 315 -10.57 -17.12 -30.21
CA ALA A 315 -9.69 -17.93 -31.06
C ALA A 315 -8.29 -17.27 -31.20
N PRO A 316 -7.20 -17.92 -30.75
CA PRO A 316 -5.85 -17.33 -30.83
C PRO A 316 -5.26 -17.44 -32.24
N ALA A 317 -4.47 -16.43 -32.62
CA ALA A 317 -3.55 -16.51 -33.76
C ALA A 317 -2.28 -17.29 -33.37
N THR A 318 -1.76 -18.07 -34.31
CA THR A 318 -0.57 -18.91 -34.19
C THR A 318 0.71 -18.16 -34.53
N ASP A 319 1.78 -18.35 -33.76
CA ASP A 319 3.18 -18.19 -34.20
C ASP A 319 4.10 -19.19 -33.46
N GLU A 320 5.16 -19.65 -34.13
CA GLU A 320 6.17 -20.66 -33.71
C GLU A 320 7.36 -19.94 -33.00
N ASP A 321 8.32 -20.53 -32.26
CA ASP A 321 8.81 -21.89 -31.96
C ASP A 321 9.60 -21.79 -30.59
N PRO A 322 10.39 -22.74 -30.02
CA PRO A 322 10.69 -24.13 -30.37
C PRO A 322 10.67 -25.16 -29.20
N GLU A 323 10.85 -26.44 -29.57
CA GLU A 323 10.92 -27.63 -28.71
C GLU A 323 11.96 -27.57 -27.56
N ILE A 324 11.58 -28.10 -26.38
CA ILE A 324 12.52 -28.64 -25.39
C ILE A 324 12.21 -30.12 -25.19
N LYS A 325 13.23 -30.98 -25.32
CA LYS A 325 13.09 -32.44 -25.30
C LYS A 325 12.81 -32.96 -23.89
N GLU A 326 11.74 -33.73 -23.75
CA GLU A 326 11.46 -34.51 -22.54
C GLU A 326 12.52 -35.60 -22.32
N ALA A 327 12.77 -35.91 -21.05
CA ALA A 327 13.55 -37.06 -20.63
C ALA A 327 12.64 -38.00 -19.82
N ASP A 328 12.59 -39.28 -20.21
CA ASP A 328 11.65 -40.26 -19.68
C ASP A 328 11.67 -40.39 -18.15
N VAL A 329 10.56 -40.04 -17.51
CA VAL A 329 10.22 -40.50 -16.15
C VAL A 329 8.79 -41.04 -16.17
N LYS A 330 8.63 -42.30 -15.77
CA LYS A 330 7.32 -42.98 -15.78
C LYS A 330 6.40 -42.41 -14.70
N PRO A 331 5.09 -42.29 -14.98
CA PRO A 331 4.13 -41.83 -13.98
C PRO A 331 3.76 -43.00 -13.06
N ASP A 332 4.23 -42.96 -11.83
CA ASP A 332 3.56 -43.50 -10.63
C ASP A 332 4.28 -42.97 -9.37
N ASP A 333 3.52 -42.66 -8.33
CA ASP A 333 3.97 -42.17 -7.01
C ASP A 333 4.79 -40.86 -6.95
N VAL A 334 4.15 -39.73 -7.30
CA VAL A 334 4.43 -38.44 -6.64
C VAL A 334 3.16 -37.88 -6.01
N LYS A 335 3.00 -38.06 -4.71
CA LYS A 335 2.09 -37.21 -3.93
C LYS A 335 2.66 -35.80 -3.90
N VAL A 336 2.08 -34.90 -4.70
CA VAL A 336 2.41 -33.48 -4.65
C VAL A 336 1.77 -32.91 -3.38
N ASP A 337 2.52 -32.89 -2.29
CA ASP A 337 2.05 -32.32 -1.03
C ASP A 337 1.68 -30.84 -1.24
N LYS A 338 0.48 -30.44 -0.79
CA LYS A 338 -0.04 -29.05 -0.86
C LYS A 338 1.01 -27.95 -0.58
N PRO A 339 1.87 -28.04 0.46
CA PRO A 339 2.95 -27.05 0.68
C PRO A 339 3.92 -26.85 -0.49
N ALA A 340 4.16 -27.85 -1.35
CA ALA A 340 4.99 -27.69 -2.55
C ALA A 340 4.29 -26.85 -3.63
N MET A 341 2.97 -26.97 -3.75
CA MET A 341 2.16 -26.15 -4.65
C MET A 341 2.09 -24.69 -4.17
N ASP A 342 1.86 -24.47 -2.87
CA ASP A 342 1.90 -23.14 -2.25
C ASP A 342 3.29 -22.49 -2.37
N ALA A 343 4.36 -23.27 -2.24
CA ALA A 343 5.73 -22.80 -2.44
C ALA A 343 6.01 -22.43 -3.91
N ALA A 344 5.48 -23.19 -4.87
CA ALA A 344 5.61 -22.88 -6.29
C ALA A 344 4.84 -21.60 -6.68
N ILE A 345 3.62 -21.42 -6.16
CA ILE A 345 2.83 -20.19 -6.37
C ILE A 345 3.57 -18.99 -5.76
N ARG A 346 4.09 -19.11 -4.53
CA ARG A 346 4.90 -18.05 -3.91
C ARG A 346 6.15 -17.72 -4.71
N LEU A 347 6.88 -18.73 -5.19
CA LEU A 347 8.06 -18.53 -6.04
C LEU A 347 7.70 -17.80 -7.35
N ALA A 348 6.57 -18.15 -7.97
CA ALA A 348 6.09 -17.50 -9.19
C ALA A 348 5.67 -16.04 -8.93
N THR A 349 4.98 -15.75 -7.82
CA THR A 349 4.66 -14.38 -7.43
C THR A 349 5.92 -13.58 -7.08
N ASP A 350 6.88 -14.16 -6.37
CA ASP A 350 8.15 -13.53 -6.02
C ASP A 350 9.01 -13.23 -7.26
N GLN A 351 8.95 -14.08 -8.29
CA GLN A 351 9.61 -13.83 -9.57
C GLN A 351 8.88 -12.75 -10.38
N ALA A 352 7.54 -12.72 -10.35
CA ALA A 352 6.76 -11.69 -11.00
C ALA A 352 6.98 -10.30 -10.36
N THR A 353 6.98 -10.22 -9.03
CA THR A 353 7.24 -8.96 -8.30
C THR A 353 8.69 -8.49 -8.50
N LYS A 354 9.68 -9.40 -8.48
CA LYS A 354 11.07 -9.05 -8.82
C LYS A 354 11.22 -8.51 -10.24
N ARG A 355 10.61 -9.16 -11.24
CA ARG A 355 10.62 -8.67 -12.63
C ARG A 355 9.94 -7.31 -12.77
N ALA A 356 8.82 -7.09 -12.10
CA ALA A 356 8.15 -5.78 -12.09
C ALA A 356 9.05 -4.70 -11.46
N ALA A 357 9.64 -4.97 -10.29
CA ALA A 357 10.58 -4.05 -9.62
C ALA A 357 11.84 -3.78 -10.45
N GLU A 358 12.38 -4.78 -11.15
CA GLU A 358 13.50 -4.64 -12.09
C GLU A 358 13.11 -3.76 -13.30
N ASN A 359 11.91 -3.95 -13.86
CA ASN A 359 11.38 -3.11 -14.94
C ASN A 359 11.24 -1.64 -14.50
N PHE A 360 10.61 -1.35 -13.35
CA PHE A 360 10.47 0.02 -12.84
C PHE A 360 11.83 0.68 -12.55
N ARG A 361 12.79 -0.09 -12.00
CA ARG A 361 14.18 0.38 -11.82
C ARG A 361 14.85 0.68 -13.16
N ALA A 362 14.64 -0.16 -14.18
CA ALA A 362 15.18 0.04 -15.52
C ALA A 362 14.57 1.27 -16.22
N VAL A 363 13.25 1.49 -16.12
CA VAL A 363 12.56 2.69 -16.64
C VAL A 363 13.16 3.96 -16.04
N ARG A 364 13.27 4.03 -14.71
CA ARG A 364 13.80 5.22 -14.02
C ARG A 364 15.28 5.49 -14.32
N VAL A 365 16.06 4.44 -14.55
CA VAL A 365 17.44 4.57 -15.05
C VAL A 365 17.45 5.11 -16.49
N ALA A 366 16.55 4.62 -17.36
CA ALA A 366 16.41 5.12 -18.72
C ALA A 366 16.02 6.60 -18.76
N GLU A 367 15.00 7.01 -18.00
CA GLU A 367 14.60 8.42 -17.85
C GLU A 367 15.79 9.30 -17.44
N THR A 368 16.59 8.83 -16.47
CA THR A 368 17.76 9.56 -15.97
C THR A 368 18.88 9.66 -17.02
N GLU A 369 19.16 8.58 -17.76
CA GLU A 369 20.17 8.55 -18.82
C GLU A 369 19.75 9.35 -20.06
N VAL A 370 18.43 9.43 -20.34
CA VAL A 370 17.82 10.15 -21.47
C VAL A 370 17.65 11.65 -21.19
N ARG A 371 17.47 12.05 -19.93
CA ARG A 371 17.25 13.44 -19.50
C ARG A 371 18.17 14.50 -20.13
N PRO A 372 19.49 14.27 -20.32
CA PRO A 372 20.38 15.24 -20.97
C PRO A 372 20.11 15.46 -22.47
N LEU A 373 19.43 14.53 -23.14
CA LEU A 373 19.08 14.60 -24.56
C LEU A 373 17.79 15.39 -24.79
N ILE A 374 16.67 14.93 -24.22
CA ILE A 374 15.32 15.43 -24.54
C ILE A 374 14.60 16.12 -23.37
N GLY A 375 15.17 16.09 -22.16
CA GLY A 375 14.52 16.64 -20.96
C GLY A 375 13.68 15.59 -20.23
N ASP A 376 12.64 16.05 -19.52
CA ASP A 376 11.75 15.16 -18.76
C ASP A 376 10.78 14.46 -19.73
N VAL A 377 10.78 13.12 -19.71
CA VAL A 377 10.01 12.27 -20.63
C VAL A 377 8.62 11.99 -20.04
N VAL A 378 7.63 11.71 -20.90
CA VAL A 378 6.34 11.15 -20.46
C VAL A 378 6.60 9.75 -19.89
N ALA A 379 5.95 9.41 -18.78
CA ALA A 379 6.07 8.08 -18.17
C ALA A 379 5.66 6.99 -19.17
N MET A 380 6.48 5.95 -19.28
CA MET A 380 6.28 4.80 -20.17
C MET A 380 6.47 3.51 -19.38
N ASP A 381 5.74 2.46 -19.76
CA ASP A 381 5.69 1.21 -19.00
C ASP A 381 6.93 0.32 -19.19
N CYS A 382 7.80 0.61 -20.18
CA CYS A 382 9.05 -0.12 -20.38
C CYS A 382 10.25 0.77 -20.71
N ALA A 383 11.45 0.34 -20.28
CA ALA A 383 12.69 1.09 -20.45
C ALA A 383 13.12 1.23 -21.91
N GLU A 384 12.78 0.24 -22.75
CA GLU A 384 13.16 0.21 -24.17
C GLU A 384 12.45 1.28 -24.99
N GLU A 385 11.18 1.58 -24.69
CA GLU A 385 10.42 2.66 -25.30
C GLU A 385 10.98 4.03 -24.91
N VAL A 386 11.37 4.22 -23.64
CA VAL A 386 12.03 5.46 -23.18
C VAL A 386 13.30 5.74 -23.98
N TYR A 387 14.16 4.74 -24.21
CA TYR A 387 15.34 4.92 -25.06
C TYR A 387 14.98 5.08 -26.55
N ARG A 388 13.95 4.38 -27.06
CA ARG A 388 13.50 4.50 -28.45
C ARG A 388 13.03 5.92 -28.76
N THR A 389 12.10 6.44 -27.97
CA THR A 389 11.57 7.80 -28.14
C THR A 389 12.65 8.86 -27.97
N ALA A 390 13.65 8.63 -27.10
CA ALA A 390 14.82 9.50 -27.01
C ALA A 390 15.62 9.56 -28.32
N LEU A 391 15.91 8.41 -28.93
CA LEU A 391 16.66 8.34 -30.18
C LEU A 391 15.88 8.97 -31.35
N GLU A 392 14.60 8.63 -31.50
CA GLU A 392 13.69 9.20 -32.50
C GLU A 392 13.62 10.74 -32.39
N GLN A 393 13.41 11.28 -31.18
CA GLN A 393 13.36 12.73 -30.97
C GLN A 393 14.71 13.44 -31.20
N THR A 394 15.84 12.74 -31.03
CA THR A 394 17.16 13.26 -31.41
C THR A 394 17.47 13.15 -32.90
N GLY A 395 16.59 12.54 -33.70
CA GLY A 395 16.79 12.34 -35.13
C GLY A 395 17.79 11.24 -35.49
N ILE A 396 18.03 10.29 -34.58
CA ILE A 396 18.89 9.13 -34.84
C ILE A 396 18.02 8.01 -35.40
N ASP A 397 18.38 7.52 -36.59
CA ASP A 397 17.69 6.38 -37.20
C ASP A 397 17.94 5.08 -36.42
N ILE A 398 16.86 4.35 -36.17
CA ILE A 398 16.80 3.11 -35.39
C ILE A 398 16.22 1.95 -36.20
N GLN A 399 15.95 2.13 -37.50
CA GLN A 399 15.31 1.11 -38.32
C GLN A 399 16.18 -0.16 -38.42
N GLY A 400 15.65 -1.28 -37.93
CA GLY A 400 16.35 -2.59 -37.92
C GLY A 400 17.33 -2.80 -36.76
N ILE A 401 17.39 -1.91 -35.77
CA ILE A 401 18.25 -2.05 -34.59
C ILE A 401 17.52 -2.80 -33.47
N HIS A 402 18.20 -3.77 -32.85
CA HIS A 402 17.63 -4.55 -31.73
C HIS A 402 17.55 -3.70 -30.43
N PRO A 403 16.47 -3.78 -29.63
CA PRO A 403 16.27 -2.89 -28.48
C PRO A 403 17.40 -2.84 -27.45
N SER A 404 18.12 -3.95 -27.25
CA SER A 404 19.30 -4.02 -26.38
C SER A 404 20.43 -3.02 -26.73
N ALA A 405 20.45 -2.49 -27.96
CA ALA A 405 21.45 -1.51 -28.40
C ALA A 405 21.08 -0.05 -28.08
N TYR A 406 19.79 0.27 -27.86
CA TYR A 406 19.31 1.66 -27.74
C TYR A 406 19.98 2.42 -26.60
N ARG A 407 20.20 1.77 -25.44
CA ARG A 407 20.89 2.36 -24.29
C ARG A 407 22.32 2.81 -24.62
N SER A 408 23.07 2.01 -25.39
CA SER A 408 24.44 2.34 -25.80
C SER A 408 24.47 3.52 -26.77
N MET A 409 23.50 3.59 -27.69
CA MET A 409 23.35 4.71 -28.62
C MET A 409 22.99 6.01 -27.89
N VAL A 410 22.10 5.97 -26.89
CA VAL A 410 21.76 7.12 -26.05
C VAL A 410 22.99 7.63 -25.29
N LYS A 411 23.81 6.75 -24.71
CA LYS A 411 25.06 7.16 -24.02
C LYS A 411 26.03 7.86 -24.98
N PHE A 412 26.23 7.30 -26.16
CA PHE A 412 27.08 7.90 -27.20
C PHE A 412 26.55 9.27 -27.67
N ALA A 413 25.23 9.42 -27.84
CA ALA A 413 24.60 10.69 -28.17
C ALA A 413 24.77 11.74 -27.05
N VAL A 414 24.68 11.33 -25.78
CA VAL A 414 24.95 12.20 -24.62
C VAL A 414 26.42 12.69 -24.64
N GLU A 415 27.37 11.78 -24.87
CA GLU A 415 28.80 12.11 -24.94
C GLU A 415 29.14 13.05 -26.12
N GLN A 416 28.52 12.85 -27.29
CA GLN A 416 28.64 13.80 -28.41
C GLN A 416 28.06 15.19 -28.06
N LYS A 417 26.88 15.24 -27.45
CA LYS A 417 26.23 16.51 -27.05
C LYS A 417 27.02 17.25 -25.97
N GLN A 418 27.74 16.53 -25.10
CA GLN A 418 28.64 17.10 -24.10
C GLN A 418 29.97 17.59 -24.71
N THR A 419 30.58 16.82 -25.62
CA THR A 419 31.84 17.21 -26.28
C THR A 419 31.68 18.37 -27.26
N ALA A 420 30.52 18.49 -27.93
CA ALA A 420 30.17 19.65 -28.76
C ALA A 420 30.01 20.97 -27.97
N LYS A 421 29.97 20.92 -26.63
CA LYS A 421 29.72 22.07 -25.76
C LYS A 421 30.98 22.83 -25.31
N GLY A 422 32.08 22.72 -26.04
CA GLY A 422 33.30 23.53 -25.88
C GLY A 422 33.62 24.32 -27.14
N PRO A 423 33.84 25.65 -27.02
CA PRO A 423 35.19 26.10 -26.71
C PRO A 423 35.32 26.79 -25.35
N ARG A 424 36.55 26.80 -24.81
CA ARG A 424 36.90 27.55 -23.61
C ARG A 424 36.70 29.05 -23.84
N VAL A 425 35.88 29.69 -23.01
CA VAL A 425 35.93 31.15 -22.82
C VAL A 425 37.28 31.47 -22.18
N ALA A 426 38.10 32.29 -22.85
CA ALA A 426 39.32 32.81 -22.26
C ALA A 426 38.96 33.73 -21.09
N MET A 427 39.42 33.40 -19.88
CA MET A 427 39.35 34.32 -18.75
C MET A 427 40.56 35.24 -18.78
N ASP A 428 40.38 36.48 -19.23
CA ASP A 428 41.40 37.51 -19.08
C ASP A 428 41.63 37.81 -17.59
N GLN A 429 42.89 37.70 -17.15
CA GLN A 429 43.31 38.04 -15.77
C GLN A 429 43.33 39.57 -15.54
N ALA A 430 42.17 40.21 -15.54
CA ALA A 430 42.06 41.66 -15.34
C ALA A 430 41.16 42.08 -14.16
N SER A 431 40.32 41.20 -13.60
CA SER A 431 39.35 41.54 -12.55
C SER A 431 39.82 41.25 -11.11
N ALA A 432 41.00 40.65 -10.92
CA ALA A 432 41.50 40.26 -9.59
C ALA A 432 42.30 41.36 -8.86
N SER A 433 42.58 42.50 -9.50
CA SER A 433 43.54 43.50 -9.00
C SER A 433 42.92 44.76 -8.37
N THR A 434 41.63 45.05 -8.60
CA THR A 434 40.98 46.28 -8.11
C THR A 434 40.83 46.31 -6.60
N PHE A 435 40.30 45.25 -5.98
CA PHE A 435 40.02 45.21 -4.55
C PHE A 435 41.28 45.40 -3.66
N ALA A 436 42.44 44.95 -4.13
CA ALA A 436 43.72 45.11 -3.42
C ALA A 436 44.31 46.53 -3.57
N ALA A 437 43.96 47.25 -4.64
CA ALA A 437 44.34 48.65 -4.83
C ALA A 437 43.48 49.60 -3.96
N ASP A 438 42.19 49.31 -3.86
CA ASP A 438 41.24 50.13 -3.08
C ASP A 438 41.40 49.97 -1.56
N PHE A 439 41.87 48.80 -1.08
CA PHE A 439 41.96 48.50 0.36
C PHE A 439 43.31 47.86 0.78
N PRO A 440 44.43 48.61 0.73
CA PRO A 440 45.79 48.07 0.95
C PRO A 440 46.07 47.53 2.37
N GLY A 441 45.15 47.69 3.32
CA GLY A 441 45.26 47.15 4.69
C GLY A 441 44.39 45.93 5.00
N ALA A 442 43.53 45.49 4.06
CA ALA A 442 42.50 44.48 4.33
C ALA A 442 43.04 43.03 4.27
N LYS A 443 43.41 42.46 5.42
CA LYS A 443 43.66 41.02 5.54
C LYS A 443 42.35 40.22 5.51
N LEU A 444 41.92 39.81 4.32
CA LEU A 444 40.83 38.83 4.16
C LEU A 444 41.22 37.49 4.80
N LYS A 445 40.61 37.20 5.96
CA LYS A 445 40.70 35.90 6.61
C LYS A 445 39.82 34.93 5.83
N ARG A 446 40.41 34.13 4.93
CA ARG A 446 39.69 33.00 4.31
C ARG A 446 39.23 32.05 5.43
N GLY A 447 37.92 31.88 5.56
CA GLY A 447 37.29 31.03 6.56
C GLY A 447 36.26 30.13 5.89
N TYR A 448 36.50 28.82 6.02
CA TYR A 448 35.78 27.68 5.43
C TYR A 448 35.90 27.55 3.91
#